data_AF-A0AAD9ZT21-F1
#
_entry.id   AF-A0AAD9ZT21-F1
#
_cell.length_a   1.000
_cell.length_b   1.000
_cell.length_c   1.000
_cell.angle_alpha   90.00
_cell.angle_beta   90.00
_cell.angle_gamma   90.00
#
_symmetry.space_group_name_H-M   'P 1'
#
loop_
_entity.id
_entity.type
_entity.pdbx_description
1 polymer ?
#
loop_
_entity_poly.entity_id
_entity_poly.type
_entity_poly.pdbx_seq_one_letter_code
_entity_poly.pdbx_strand_id
1 'polypeptide(L)'
;MAVSKSEGCNWYVFAYWLRDYKTFKIKTLMDERTCLMSFKNKFVNSKLIAEKYVDQWRANPDWNFAGMSERLRTDTNVDASQWQYYRARNVVIQMIEGAVKDQYSKLWEYGAELKRMNPKHFSYLQVFTPTK
;
A
#
# COMPACT_ATOMS: atom_id res chain seq x y z
N MET A 1 -14.67 18.48 6.12
CA MET A 1 -13.32 18.53 5.53
C MET A 1 -13.41 19.39 4.28
N ALA A 2 -12.72 20.53 4.27
CA ALA A 2 -12.58 21.38 3.09
C ALA A 2 -11.26 21.03 2.39
N VAL A 3 -11.29 20.89 1.07
CA VAL A 3 -10.10 20.65 0.25
C VAL A 3 -10.01 21.78 -0.77
N SER A 4 -9.27 22.84 -0.43
CA SER A 4 -8.66 23.77 -1.40
C SER A 4 -7.15 23.67 -1.19
N LYS A 5 -6.37 23.65 -2.27
CA LYS A 5 -4.91 23.52 -2.16
C LYS A 5 -4.13 24.14 -3.32
N SER A 6 -4.47 25.36 -3.72
CA SER A 6 -3.57 26.22 -4.50
C SER A 6 -3.78 27.69 -4.19
N GLU A 7 -2.71 28.49 -4.21
CA GLU A 7 -2.79 29.95 -4.13
C GLU A 7 -3.61 30.49 -5.31
N GLY A 8 -4.57 31.36 -5.03
CA GLY A 8 -5.49 31.92 -6.05
C GLY A 8 -6.57 30.95 -6.55
N CYS A 9 -6.70 29.75 -5.97
CA CYS A 9 -7.70 28.77 -6.35
C CYS A 9 -8.95 28.87 -5.46
N ASN A 10 -10.07 29.24 -6.08
CA ASN A 10 -11.37 29.30 -5.43
C ASN A 10 -12.11 27.95 -5.41
N TRP A 11 -11.59 26.93 -6.09
CA TRP A 11 -12.20 25.61 -6.10
C TRP A 11 -12.05 24.93 -4.74
N TYR A 12 -13.17 24.53 -4.15
CA TYR A 12 -13.19 23.68 -2.96
C TYR A 12 -14.49 22.89 -2.86
N VAL A 13 -14.37 21.74 -2.19
CA VAL A 13 -15.51 20.95 -1.74
C VAL A 13 -15.56 20.98 -0.22
N PHE A 14 -16.70 21.37 0.33
CA PHE A 14 -17.00 21.22 1.75
C PHE A 14 -17.92 20.03 1.94
N ALA A 15 -17.40 19.00 2.61
CA ALA A 15 -18.18 17.83 3.01
C ALA A 15 -18.08 17.59 4.52
N TYR A 16 -19.10 17.00 5.13
CA TYR A 16 -19.08 16.58 6.52
C TYR A 16 -19.58 15.14 6.68
N TRP A 17 -19.09 14.47 7.71
CA TRP A 17 -19.39 13.08 8.00
C TRP A 17 -20.73 12.97 8.73
N LEU A 18 -21.61 12.11 8.23
CA LEU A 18 -22.86 11.72 8.87
C LEU A 18 -22.63 10.42 9.63
N ARG A 19 -22.64 10.50 10.96
CA ARG A 19 -22.38 9.33 11.82
C ARG A 19 -23.47 8.27 11.66
N ASP A 20 -24.72 8.69 11.56
CA ASP A 20 -25.89 7.81 11.53
C ASP A 20 -25.89 6.90 10.29
N TYR A 21 -25.41 7.42 9.15
CA TYR A 21 -25.46 6.75 7.85
C TYR A 21 -24.09 6.26 7.37
N LYS A 22 -23.04 6.39 8.18
CA LYS A 22 -21.63 6.07 7.82
C LYS A 22 -21.23 6.60 6.43
N THR A 23 -21.68 7.80 6.09
CA THR A 23 -21.45 8.42 4.78
C THR A 23 -21.04 9.89 4.95
N PHE A 24 -20.57 10.52 3.87
CA PHE A 24 -20.31 11.95 3.85
C PHE A 24 -21.36 12.68 3.01
N LYS A 25 -21.78 13.86 3.47
CA LYS A 25 -22.63 14.76 2.69
C LYS A 25 -21.82 15.96 2.23
N ILE A 26 -21.89 16.25 0.94
CA ILE A 26 -21.34 17.48 0.35
C ILE A 26 -22.33 18.62 0.62
N LYS A 27 -21.89 19.69 1.28
CA LYS A 27 -22.69 20.89 1.54
C LYS A 27 -22.47 21.95 0.47
N THR A 28 -21.24 22.09 0.01
CA THR A 28 -20.83 23.16 -0.89
C THR A 28 -19.80 22.62 -1.87
N LEU A 29 -20.02 22.94 -3.15
CA LEU A 29 -19.11 22.70 -4.27
C LEU A 29 -18.92 24.02 -4.99
N MET A 30 -17.70 24.57 -4.96
CA MET A 30 -17.34 25.73 -5.77
C MET A 30 -16.63 25.20 -7.03
N ASP A 31 -17.34 25.19 -8.17
CA ASP A 31 -16.86 24.57 -9.42
C ASP A 31 -16.12 25.55 -10.36
N GLU A 32 -15.74 26.74 -9.88
CA GLU A 32 -14.91 27.65 -10.66
C GLU A 32 -13.53 27.01 -10.90
N ARG A 33 -13.25 26.71 -12.17
CA ARG A 33 -12.02 26.04 -12.62
C ARG A 33 -10.85 27.00 -12.76
N THR A 34 -10.62 27.83 -11.73
CA THR A 34 -9.52 28.81 -11.68
C THR A 34 -8.17 28.18 -11.31
N CYS A 35 -8.15 26.89 -10.98
CA CYS A 35 -7.00 26.25 -10.38
C CYS A 35 -6.08 25.62 -11.43
N LEU A 36 -4.78 25.91 -11.31
CA LEU A 36 -3.76 25.20 -12.07
C LEU A 36 -3.67 23.73 -11.62
N MET A 37 -3.40 22.84 -12.57
CA MET A 37 -3.22 21.41 -12.29
C MET A 37 -2.03 21.21 -11.34
N SER A 38 -2.27 20.54 -10.21
CA SER A 38 -1.26 20.26 -9.19
C SER A 38 -1.20 18.76 -8.90
N PHE A 39 -0.02 18.19 -9.01
CA PHE A 39 0.26 16.80 -8.65
C PHE A 39 0.47 16.62 -7.13
N LYS A 40 0.45 17.71 -6.33
CA LYS A 40 0.73 17.65 -4.88
C LYS A 40 -0.50 17.24 -4.07
N ASN A 41 -0.59 15.98 -3.70
CA ASN A 41 -1.68 15.48 -2.85
C ASN A 41 -1.22 15.23 -1.39
N LYS A 42 -1.91 15.83 -0.40
CA LYS A 42 -1.61 15.61 1.04
C LYS A 42 -2.08 14.25 1.58
N PHE A 43 -3.01 13.61 0.88
CA PHE A 43 -3.60 12.34 1.30
C PHE A 43 -2.79 11.13 0.84
N VAL A 44 -1.89 11.33 -0.14
CA VAL A 44 -0.98 10.26 -0.56
C VAL A 44 0.08 10.06 0.52
N ASN A 45 0.08 8.85 1.08
CA ASN A 45 0.97 8.42 2.13
C ASN A 45 1.75 7.18 1.67
N SER A 46 2.85 6.88 2.34
CA SER A 46 3.74 5.76 1.97
C SER A 46 3.05 4.40 2.02
N LYS A 47 2.04 4.23 2.90
CA LYS A 47 1.27 2.98 3.00
C LYS A 47 0.38 2.75 1.78
N LEU A 48 -0.33 3.79 1.33
CA LEU A 48 -1.13 3.75 0.11
C LEU A 48 -0.27 3.38 -1.12
N ILE A 49 0.91 3.98 -1.22
CA ILE A 49 1.87 3.69 -2.28
C ILE A 49 2.35 2.23 -2.18
N ALA A 50 2.75 1.79 -0.98
CA ALA A 50 3.17 0.41 -0.71
C ALA A 50 2.12 -0.61 -1.14
N GLU A 51 0.87 -0.44 -0.71
CA GLU A 51 -0.24 -1.35 -1.00
C GLU A 51 -0.56 -1.41 -2.50
N LYS A 52 -0.54 -0.26 -3.19
CA LYS A 52 -0.84 -0.21 -4.62
C LYS A 52 0.22 -0.87 -5.50
N TYR A 53 1.48 -0.82 -5.08
CA TYR A 53 2.62 -1.22 -5.90
C TYR A 53 3.39 -2.44 -5.35
N VAL A 54 2.83 -3.14 -4.36
CA VAL A 54 3.47 -4.29 -3.69
C VAL A 54 3.95 -5.35 -4.67
N ASP A 55 3.15 -5.69 -5.67
CA ASP A 55 3.49 -6.74 -6.64
C ASP A 55 4.60 -6.32 -7.60
N GLN A 56 4.69 -5.03 -7.91
CA GLN A 56 5.74 -4.50 -8.77
C GLN A 56 7.08 -4.47 -8.05
N TRP A 57 7.07 -4.15 -6.75
CA TRP A 57 8.25 -4.29 -5.90
C TRP A 57 8.64 -5.74 -5.62
N ARG A 58 7.68 -6.67 -5.58
CA ARG A 58 7.99 -8.11 -5.52
C ARG A 58 8.73 -8.57 -6.78
N ALA A 59 8.29 -8.10 -7.96
CA ALA A 59 8.93 -8.42 -9.22
C ALA A 59 10.28 -7.71 -9.41
N ASN A 60 10.42 -6.49 -8.91
CA ASN A 60 11.64 -5.69 -8.97
C ASN A 60 11.92 -4.97 -7.63
N PRO A 61 12.64 -5.62 -6.69
CA PRO A 61 12.96 -5.04 -5.38
C PRO A 61 13.84 -3.78 -5.42
N ASP A 62 14.60 -3.60 -6.50
CA ASP A 62 15.51 -2.47 -6.73
C ASP A 62 14.92 -1.42 -7.67
N TRP A 63 13.59 -1.42 -7.81
CA TRP A 63 12.90 -0.45 -8.65
C TRP A 63 13.17 0.98 -8.21
N ASN A 64 13.90 1.73 -9.04
CA ASN A 64 14.42 3.04 -8.67
C ASN A 64 13.32 4.10 -8.47
N PHE A 65 13.68 5.18 -7.76
CA PHE A 65 12.75 6.28 -7.46
C PHE A 65 12.22 6.97 -8.71
N ALA A 66 13.04 7.19 -9.74
CA ALA A 66 12.65 7.92 -10.94
C ALA A 66 11.54 7.19 -11.70
N GLY A 67 11.74 5.90 -12.00
CA GLY A 67 10.76 5.08 -12.70
C GLY A 67 9.49 4.87 -11.89
N MET A 68 9.60 4.74 -10.57
CA MET A 68 8.41 4.65 -9.73
C MET A 68 7.64 5.99 -9.65
N SER A 69 8.35 7.12 -9.61
CA SER A 69 7.70 8.44 -9.59
C SER A 69 6.96 8.72 -10.89
N GLU A 70 7.57 8.38 -12.02
CA GLU A 70 6.92 8.43 -13.32
C GLU A 70 5.68 7.53 -13.35
N ARG A 71 5.81 6.29 -12.85
CA ARG A 71 4.67 5.37 -12.80
C ARG A 71 3.53 5.87 -11.93
N LEU A 72 3.84 6.39 -10.74
CA LEU A 72 2.86 6.97 -9.83
C LEU A 72 2.14 8.14 -10.51
N ARG A 73 2.89 9.01 -11.19
CA ARG A 73 2.33 10.16 -11.90
C ARG A 73 1.42 9.72 -13.04
N THR A 74 1.82 8.77 -13.87
CA THR A 74 1.01 8.24 -14.97
C THR A 74 -0.26 7.54 -14.48
N ASP A 75 -0.17 6.77 -13.40
CA ASP A 75 -1.32 5.98 -12.89
C ASP A 75 -2.31 6.81 -12.06
N THR A 76 -1.86 7.91 -11.43
CA THR A 76 -2.68 8.62 -10.42
C THR A 76 -2.70 10.13 -10.52
N ASN A 77 -1.88 10.73 -11.39
CA ASN A 77 -1.65 12.18 -11.41
C ASN A 77 -1.27 12.72 -10.02
N VAL A 78 -0.44 11.98 -9.28
CA VAL A 78 0.11 12.42 -7.99
C VAL A 78 1.62 12.30 -7.97
N ASP A 79 2.25 13.28 -7.34
CA ASP A 79 3.66 13.24 -6.97
C ASP A 79 3.85 12.78 -5.52
N ALA A 80 4.84 11.91 -5.33
CA ALA A 80 5.37 11.57 -4.02
C ALA A 80 6.81 12.07 -3.87
N SER A 81 7.16 12.50 -2.67
CA SER A 81 8.54 12.79 -2.32
C SER A 81 9.40 11.53 -2.29
N GLN A 82 10.70 11.69 -2.48
CA GLN A 82 11.69 10.61 -2.37
C GLN A 82 11.64 9.92 -0.99
N TRP A 83 11.40 10.67 0.07
CA TRP A 83 11.22 10.11 1.42
C TRP A 83 9.97 9.23 1.55
N GLN A 84 8.86 9.61 0.91
CA GLN A 84 7.65 8.77 0.89
C GLN A 84 7.89 7.47 0.12
N TYR A 85 8.67 7.53 -0.97
CA TYR A 85 9.11 6.35 -1.71
C TYR A 85 9.93 5.40 -0.82
N TYR A 86 10.96 5.88 -0.13
CA TYR A 86 11.80 5.01 0.71
C TYR A 86 11.01 4.38 1.85
N ARG A 87 10.10 5.14 2.46
CA ARG A 87 9.18 4.61 3.46
C ARG A 87 8.24 3.56 2.88
N ALA A 88 7.72 3.77 1.68
CA ALA A 88 6.85 2.81 1.02
C ALA A 88 7.60 1.51 0.70
N ARG A 89 8.84 1.61 0.20
CA ARG A 89 9.72 0.46 -0.03
C ARG A 89 9.94 -0.35 1.26
N ASN A 90 10.25 0.31 2.36
CA ASN A 90 10.45 -0.38 3.65
C ASN A 90 9.17 -1.09 4.12
N VAL A 91 8.01 -0.47 3.95
CA VAL A 91 6.71 -1.10 4.26
C VAL A 91 6.50 -2.35 3.40
N VAL A 92 6.83 -2.30 2.12
CA VAL A 92 6.71 -3.46 1.23
C VAL A 92 7.66 -4.59 1.60
N ILE A 93 8.91 -4.28 1.94
CA ILE A 93 9.86 -5.28 2.43
C ILE A 93 9.29 -5.97 3.67
N GLN A 94 8.75 -5.21 4.63
CA GLN A 94 8.12 -5.78 5.82
C GLN A 94 6.89 -6.64 5.49
N MET A 95 6.07 -6.23 4.52
CA MET A 95 4.93 -7.03 4.06
C MET A 95 5.37 -8.36 3.42
N ILE A 96 6.44 -8.34 2.63
CA ILE A 96 6.99 -9.54 1.99
C ILE A 96 7.60 -10.46 3.05
N GLU A 97 8.45 -9.94 3.93
CA GLU A 97 9.08 -10.71 5.01
C GLU A 97 8.03 -11.30 5.97
N GLY A 98 7.01 -10.52 6.32
CA GLY A 98 5.87 -10.98 7.12
C GLY A 98 5.12 -12.12 6.44
N ALA A 99 4.79 -11.96 5.15
CA ALA A 99 4.11 -13.01 4.38
C ALA A 99 4.94 -14.30 4.30
N VAL A 100 6.26 -14.19 4.12
CA VAL A 100 7.18 -15.33 4.13
C VAL A 100 7.14 -16.02 5.49
N LYS A 101 7.26 -15.26 6.59
CA LYS A 101 7.18 -15.81 7.95
C LYS A 101 5.86 -16.54 8.21
N ASP A 102 4.74 -15.96 7.78
CA ASP A 102 3.40 -16.54 7.91
C ASP A 102 3.22 -17.80 7.06
N GLN A 103 3.92 -17.90 5.92
CA GLN A 103 3.91 -19.11 5.12
C GLN A 103 4.72 -20.23 5.79
N TYR A 104 5.88 -19.91 6.37
CA TYR A 104 6.71 -20.89 7.09
C TYR A 104 6.06 -21.36 8.40
N SER A 105 5.27 -20.53 9.09
CA SER A 105 4.58 -20.94 10.32
C SER A 105 3.59 -22.10 10.06
N LYS A 106 2.91 -22.10 8.91
CA LYS A 106 1.97 -23.16 8.50
C LYS A 106 2.63 -24.53 8.29
N LEU A 107 3.94 -24.59 8.02
CA LEU A 107 4.65 -25.87 7.90
C LEU A 107 4.66 -26.64 9.22
N TRP A 108 4.73 -25.94 10.36
CA TRP A 108 4.69 -26.57 11.68
C TRP A 108 3.32 -27.18 11.97
N GLU A 109 2.25 -26.45 11.66
CA GLU A 109 0.87 -26.94 11.76
C GLU A 109 0.65 -28.14 10.85
N TYR A 110 1.13 -28.07 9.60
CA TYR A 110 1.07 -29.19 8.67
C TYR A 110 1.83 -30.42 9.18
N GLY A 111 3.01 -30.23 9.78
CA GLY A 111 3.77 -31.31 10.40
C GLY A 111 3.07 -31.95 11.60
N ALA A 112 2.37 -31.16 12.41
CA ALA A 112 1.55 -31.67 13.50
C ALA A 112 0.36 -32.48 12.96
N GLU A 113 -0.29 -31.99 11.91
CA GLU A 113 -1.44 -32.65 11.28
C GLU A 113 -1.04 -33.98 10.61
N LEU A 114 0.11 -34.02 9.94
CA LEU A 114 0.66 -35.27 9.39
C LEU A 114 0.89 -36.34 10.47
N LYS A 115 1.42 -35.96 11.63
CA LYS A 115 1.61 -36.87 12.77
C LYS A 115 0.27 -37.35 13.35
N ARG A 116 -0.74 -36.47 13.38
CA ARG A 116 -2.08 -36.79 13.86
C ARG A 116 -2.77 -37.82 12.98
N MET A 117 -2.70 -37.64 11.66
CA MET A 117 -3.37 -38.51 10.69
C MET A 117 -2.67 -39.85 10.48
N ASN A 118 -1.33 -39.88 10.61
CA ASN A 118 -0.53 -41.08 10.36
C ASN A 118 0.30 -41.48 11.60
N PRO A 119 -0.33 -41.84 12.73
CA PRO A 119 0.37 -42.09 14.00
C PRO A 119 1.30 -43.31 13.97
N LYS A 120 1.16 -44.20 12.98
CA LYS A 120 1.96 -45.43 12.81
C LYS A 120 3.07 -45.30 11.78
N HIS A 121 3.17 -44.17 11.08
CA HIS A 121 4.19 -43.95 10.04
C HIS A 121 5.06 -42.75 10.40
N PHE A 122 6.38 -42.94 10.34
CA PHE A 122 7.33 -41.85 10.51
C PHE A 122 7.32 -40.94 9.28
N SER A 123 6.81 -39.73 9.46
CA SER A 123 6.78 -38.69 8.44
C SER A 123 7.85 -37.65 8.78
N TYR A 124 8.77 -37.35 7.86
CA TYR A 124 9.78 -36.32 8.03
C TYR A 124 9.48 -35.14 7.11
N LEU A 125 9.39 -33.93 7.67
CA LEU A 125 9.36 -32.68 6.91
C LEU A 125 10.79 -32.14 6.82
N GLN A 126 11.36 -32.15 5.62
CA GLN A 126 12.66 -31.55 5.37
C GLN A 126 12.45 -30.14 4.82
N VAL A 127 12.76 -29.13 5.62
CA VAL A 127 12.70 -27.73 5.22
C VAL A 127 14.07 -27.34 4.69
N PHE A 128 14.17 -27.11 3.38
CA PHE A 128 15.37 -26.55 2.78
C PHE A 128 15.31 -25.03 2.89
N THR A 129 16.03 -24.46 3.85
CA THR A 129 16.29 -23.02 3.86
C THR A 129 17.42 -22.73 2.87
N PRO A 130 17.21 -21.88 1.85
CA PRO A 130 18.31 -21.44 1.01
C PRO A 130 19.32 -20.72 1.90
N THR A 131 20.56 -21.22 1.96
CA THR A 131 21.68 -20.51 2.57
C THR A 131 21.88 -19.20 1.80
N LYS A 132 22.00 -18.09 2.52
CA LYS A 132 22.35 -16.78 1.94
C LYS A 132 23.68 -16.83 1.19
#